data_AF-A0A431KP11-F1
#
_entry.id   AF-A0A431KP11-F1
#
_cell.length_a   1.000
_cell.length_b   1.000
_cell.length_c   1.000
_cell.angle_alpha   90.00
_cell.angle_beta   90.00
_cell.angle_gamma   90.00
#
_symmetry.space_group_name_H-M   'P 1'
#
loop_
_entity.id
_entity.type
_entity.pdbx_description
1 polymer ?
#
loop_
_entity_poly.entity_id
_entity_poly.type
_entity_poly.pdbx_seq_one_letter_code
_entity_poly.pdbx_strand_id
1 'polypeptide(L)' 'MIRQRARFETLPVIALTANAMASDVAKALACGMNDHIVKPVEMDVLFEKLLAWIRPSTDAA' A
#
# COMPACT_ATOMS: atom_id res chain seq x y z
N MET A 1 -13.54 6.01 -5.27
CA MET A 1 -12.24 5.85 -4.59
C MET A 1 -12.43 5.08 -3.29
N ILE A 2 -11.55 4.13 -2.92
CA ILE A 2 -11.62 3.42 -1.62
C ILE A 2 -11.65 4.42 -0.45
N ARG A 3 -10.87 5.51 -0.57
CA ARG A 3 -10.79 6.61 0.40
C ARG A 3 -12.05 7.45 0.58
N GLN A 4 -13.03 7.35 -0.32
CA GLN A 4 -14.32 8.05 -0.16
C GLN A 4 -15.28 7.31 0.78
N ARG A 5 -14.93 6.08 1.22
CA ARG A 5 -15.77 5.28 2.12
C ARG A 5 -15.22 5.44 3.53
N ALA A 6 -15.98 6.08 4.41
CA ALA A 6 -15.58 6.39 5.78
C ALA A 6 -15.01 5.17 6.55
N ARG A 7 -15.62 3.99 6.35
CA ARG A 7 -15.14 2.72 6.94
C ARG A 7 -13.71 2.31 6.56
N PHE A 8 -13.13 2.91 5.52
CA PHE A 8 -11.80 2.60 5.01
C PHE A 8 -10.82 3.77 5.14
N GLU A 9 -11.15 4.78 5.95
CA GLU A 9 -10.30 5.95 6.16
C GLU A 9 -8.90 5.55 6.63
N THR A 10 -8.81 4.60 7.57
CA THR A 10 -7.55 4.13 8.16
C THR A 10 -6.98 2.86 7.52
N LEU A 11 -7.68 2.27 6.54
CA LEU A 11 -7.23 1.03 5.87
C LEU A 11 -5.94 1.30 5.08
N PRO A 12 -4.80 0.63 5.32
CA PRO A 12 -3.61 0.81 4.50
C PRO A 12 -3.89 0.44 3.03
N VAL A 13 -3.46 1.28 2.09
CA VAL A 13 -3.59 1.04 0.64
C VAL A 13 -2.22 1.18 -0.01
N ILE A 14 -1.74 0.10 -0.63
CA ILE A 14 -0.48 0.06 -1.37
C ILE A 14 -0.79 0.04 -2.86
N ALA A 15 -0.26 0.99 -3.61
CA ALA A 15 -0.41 1.08 -5.06
C ALA A 15 0.44 0.00 -5.75
N LEU A 16 -0.08 -0.65 -6.78
CA LEU A 16 0.73 -1.50 -7.64
C LEU A 16 0.92 -0.81 -9.00
N THR A 17 2.13 -0.31 -9.27
CA THR A 17 2.45 0.49 -10.45
C THR A 17 3.20 -0.35 -11.49
N ALA A 18 3.00 -0.05 -12.78
CA ALA A 18 3.77 -0.69 -13.85
C ALA A 18 5.19 -0.12 -14.00
N ASN A 19 5.45 1.05 -13.40
CA ASN A 19 6.72 1.75 -13.52
C ASN A 19 7.16 2.34 -12.17
N ALA A 20 8.47 2.50 -12.01
CA ALA A 20 9.11 3.10 -10.82
C ALA A 20 9.28 4.63 -10.94
N MET A 21 8.64 5.27 -11.92
CA MET A 21 8.76 6.70 -12.11
C MET A 21 8.24 7.45 -10.89
N ALA A 22 9.07 8.35 -10.34
CA ALA A 22 8.73 9.15 -9.16
C ALA A 22 7.40 9.92 -9.33
N SER A 23 7.03 10.29 -10.56
CA SER A 23 5.75 10.93 -10.85
C SER A 23 4.54 10.04 -10.58
N ASP A 24 4.64 8.73 -10.85
CA ASP A 24 3.53 7.79 -10.64
C ASP A 24 3.35 7.49 -9.16
N VAL A 25 4.47 7.41 -8.43
CA VAL A 25 4.49 7.32 -6.96
C VAL A 25 3.85 8.58 -6.35
N ALA A 26 4.27 9.75 -6.79
CA ALA A 26 3.72 11.02 -6.29
C ALA A 26 2.22 11.14 -6.54
N LYS A 27 1.73 10.72 -7.72
CA LYS A 27 0.30 10.70 -8.04
C LYS A 27 -0.46 9.71 -7.14
N ALA A 28 0.08 8.52 -6.93
CA ALA A 28 -0.53 7.51 -6.06
C ALA A 28 -0.67 8.03 -4.62
N LEU A 29 0.39 8.60 -4.07
CA LEU A 29 0.41 9.20 -2.74
C LEU A 29 -0.57 10.39 -2.64
N ALA A 30 -0.61 11.26 -3.64
CA ALA A 30 -1.54 12.40 -3.69
C ALA A 30 -3.02 11.97 -3.73
N CYS A 31 -3.31 10.76 -4.23
CA CYS A 31 -4.66 10.19 -4.23
C CYS A 31 -5.05 9.54 -2.89
N GLY A 32 -4.19 9.61 -1.88
CA GLY A 32 -4.41 9.04 -0.55
C GLY A 32 -3.97 7.58 -0.41
N MET A 33 -3.09 7.08 -1.28
CA MET A 33 -2.43 5.79 -1.07
C MET A 33 -1.28 5.96 -0.06
N ASN A 34 -0.96 4.90 0.67
CA ASN A 34 0.04 4.92 1.73
C ASN A 34 1.44 4.56 1.22
N ASP A 35 1.51 3.69 0.22
CA ASP A 35 2.77 3.21 -0.35
C ASP A 35 2.58 2.73 -1.78
N HIS A 36 3.64 2.24 -2.41
CA HIS A 36 3.60 1.65 -3.74
C HIS A 36 4.57 0.46 -3.87
N ILE A 37 4.28 -0.42 -4.83
CA ILE A 37 5.12 -1.53 -5.29
C ILE A 37 5.14 -1.48 -6.81
N VAL A 38 6.32 -1.67 -7.40
CA VAL A 38 6.51 -1.68 -8.85
C VAL A 38 6.35 -3.11 -9.38
N LYS A 39 5.84 -3.25 -10.60
CA LYS A 39 5.80 -4.53 -11.34
C LYS A 39 7.10 -4.73 -12.16
N PRO A 40 7.60 -5.97 -12.32
CA PRO A 40 7.10 -7.20 -11.68
C PRO A 40 7.29 -7.15 -10.15
N VAL A 41 6.37 -7.77 -9.43
CA VAL A 41 6.38 -7.71 -7.95
C VAL A 41 7.50 -8.59 -7.43
N GLU A 42 8.49 -7.97 -6.81
CA GLU A 42 9.50 -8.68 -6.03
C GLU A 42 8.91 -9.09 -4.68
N MET A 43 8.96 -10.39 -4.36
CA MET A 43 8.31 -10.95 -3.17
C MET A 43 8.89 -10.37 -1.88
N ASP A 44 10.21 -10.14 -1.83
CA ASP A 44 10.87 -9.56 -0.66
C ASP A 44 10.35 -8.15 -0.38
N VAL A 45 10.19 -7.33 -1.42
CA VAL A 45 9.62 -5.98 -1.33
C VAL A 45 8.17 -6.04 -0.90
N LEU A 46 7.38 -6.98 -1.44
CA LEU A 46 6.00 -7.16 -1.01
C LEU A 46 5.92 -7.49 0.48
N PHE A 47 6.71 -8.44 0.97
CA PHE A 47 6.71 -8.81 2.38
C PHE A 47 7.18 -7.67 3.29
N GLU A 48 8.22 -6.93 2.90
CA GLU A 48 8.69 -5.75 3.65
C GLU A 48 7.56 -4.73 3.82
N LYS A 49 6.86 -4.42 2.73
CA LYS A 49 5.75 -3.46 2.73
C LYS A 49 4.57 -3.98 3.54
N LEU A 50 4.22 -5.25 3.40
CA LEU A 50 3.14 -5.85 4.18
C LEU A 50 3.47 -5.83 5.68
N LEU A 51 4.69 -6.19 6.07
CA LEU A 51 5.12 -6.15 7.48
C LEU A 51 5.12 -4.73 8.06
N ALA A 52 5.39 -3.72 7.25
CA ALA A 52 5.33 -2.32 7.68
C ALA A 52 3.88 -1.84 7.96
N TRP A 53 2.89 -2.37 7.24
CA TRP A 53 1.49 -1.90 7.31
C TRP A 53 0.55 -2.84 8.05
N ILE A 54 0.85 -4.14 8.14
CA ILE A 54 0.06 -5.14 8.85
C ILE A 54 0.49 -5.15 10.29
N ARG A 55 -0.47 -4.89 11.19
CA ARG A 55 -0.29 -5.20 12.60
C ARG A 55 -0.55 -6.69 12.79
N PRO A 56 0.35 -7.45 13.45
CA PRO A 56 0.06 -8.82 13.84
C PRO A 56 -1.25 -8.82 14.64
N SER A 57 -2.22 -9.62 14.20
CA SER A 57 -3.42 -9.84 15.01
C SER A 57 -2.99 -10.59 16.26
N THR A 58 -3.10 -9.95 17.42
CA THR A 58 -3.02 -10.65 18.71
C THR A 58 -4.34 -11.40 18.93
N ASP A 59 -4.64 -12.36 18.06
CA ASP A 59 -5.54 -13.46 18.43
C ASP A 59 -4.64 -14.55 19.00
N ALA A 60 -4.18 -14.30 20.23
CA ALA A 60 -3.77 -15.37 21.12
C ALA A 60 -5.07 -15.98 21.65
N ALA A 61 -5.51 -17.07 21.00
CA ALA A 61 -6.45 -18.02 21.58
C ALA A 61 -5.71 -18.89 22.61
#